data_AF-A0A535D1R1-F1
#
_entry.id   AF-A0A535D1R1-F1
#
_cell.length_a   1.000
_cell.length_b   1.000
_cell.length_c   1.000
_cell.angle_alpha   90.00
_cell.angle_beta   90.00
_cell.angle_gamma   90.00
#
_symmetry.space_group_name_H-M   'P 1'
#
loop_
_entity.id
_entity.type
_entity.pdbx_description
1 polymer ?
#
loop_
_entity_poly.entity_id
_entity_poly.type
_entity_poly.pdbx_seq_one_letter_code
_entity_poly.pdbx_strand_id
1 'polypeptide(L)'
;MSIQAATAELERARALSWTTRHARERARSEVSDLEAAVDAVERHNLDSTEGIPAQVRALVGRLATRLSVSAPPSVMRARTLARLHDALLDWEGRLLDCTTPQRCAFGDRYD
;
A
#
# COMPACT_ATOMS: atom_id res chain seq x y z
N MET A 1 -11.49 40.85 13.86
CA MET A 1 -10.42 39.88 13.54
C MET A 1 -9.07 40.57 13.68
N SER A 2 -8.15 40.01 14.47
CA SER A 2 -6.81 40.57 14.67
C SER A 2 -5.82 39.97 13.66
N ILE A 3 -4.83 40.75 13.22
CA ILE A 3 -3.73 40.31 12.34
C ILE A 3 -3.02 39.08 12.94
N GLN A 4 -2.86 39.02 14.27
CA GLN A 4 -2.24 37.88 14.97
C GLN A 4 -3.06 36.59 14.86
N ALA A 5 -4.40 36.69 14.82
CA ALA A 5 -5.26 35.52 14.65
C ALA A 5 -5.17 34.99 13.20
N ALA A 6 -5.05 35.89 12.22
CA ALA A 6 -4.88 35.53 10.82
C ALA A 6 -3.53 34.85 10.54
N THR A 7 -2.44 35.32 11.16
CA THR A 7 -1.11 34.69 11.02
C THR A 7 -1.07 33.30 11.64
N ALA A 8 -1.64 33.13 12.84
CA ALA A 8 -1.71 31.82 13.50
C ALA A 8 -2.54 30.81 12.70
N GLU A 9 -3.64 31.25 12.09
CA GLU A 9 -4.46 30.39 11.23
C GLU A 9 -3.72 29.97 9.95
N LEU A 10 -2.96 30.90 9.36
CA LEU A 10 -2.16 30.62 8.17
C LEU A 10 -1.00 29.64 8.45
N GLU A 11 -0.39 29.73 9.63
CA GLU A 11 0.62 28.76 10.09
C GLU A 11 0.03 27.37 10.34
N ARG A 12 -1.16 27.29 10.97
CA ARG A 12 -1.88 26.02 11.13
C ARG A 12 -2.24 25.40 9.78
N ALA A 13 -2.78 26.19 8.86
CA ALA A 13 -3.13 25.73 7.52
C ALA A 13 -1.90 25.20 6.77
N ARG A 14 -0.73 25.84 6.93
CA ARG A 14 0.54 25.34 6.39
C ARG A 14 0.95 24.03 7.05
N ALA A 15 0.96 23.92 8.38
CA ALA A 15 1.31 22.68 9.05
C ALA A 15 0.41 21.51 8.62
N LEU A 16 -0.90 21.76 8.49
CA LEU A 16 -1.88 20.78 8.01
C LEU A 16 -1.63 20.39 6.54
N SER A 17 -1.29 21.33 5.67
CA SER A 17 -1.02 21.03 4.26
C SER A 17 0.26 20.20 4.08
N TRP A 18 1.31 20.51 4.84
CA TRP A 18 2.57 19.77 4.85
C TRP A 18 2.39 18.33 5.36
N THR A 19 1.70 18.16 6.49
CA THR A 19 1.41 16.82 7.04
C THR A 19 0.56 15.99 6.08
N THR A 20 -0.45 16.59 5.46
CA THR A 20 -1.28 15.93 4.44
C THR A 20 -0.48 15.51 3.21
N ARG A 21 0.43 16.38 2.73
CA ARG A 21 1.31 16.07 1.59
C ARG A 21 2.23 14.90 1.90
N HIS A 22 2.90 14.91 3.06
CA HIS A 22 3.78 13.82 3.47
C HIS A 22 3.04 12.50 3.66
N ALA A 23 1.82 12.53 4.20
CA ALA A 23 0.98 11.34 4.30
C ALA A 23 0.65 10.75 2.92
N ARG A 24 0.35 11.60 1.92
CA ARG A 24 0.09 11.17 0.53
C ARG A 24 1.34 10.63 -0.15
N GLU A 25 2.49 11.27 0.03
CA GLU A 25 3.76 10.79 -0.53
C GLU A 25 4.14 9.42 0.06
N ARG A 26 3.98 9.25 1.38
CA ARG A 26 4.17 7.95 2.04
C ARG A 26 3.23 6.89 1.50
N ALA A 27 1.94 7.19 1.41
CA ALA A 27 0.94 6.29 0.86
C ALA A 27 1.29 5.83 -0.57
N ARG A 28 1.70 6.76 -1.44
CA ARG A 28 2.13 6.44 -2.81
C ARG A 28 3.37 5.53 -2.84
N SER A 29 4.35 5.80 -1.97
CA SER A 29 5.52 4.94 -1.84
C SER A 29 5.12 3.54 -1.40
N GLU A 30 4.26 3.42 -0.38
CA GLU A 30 3.80 2.14 0.14
C GLU A 30 3.07 1.30 -0.93
N VAL A 31 2.22 1.92 -1.75
CA VAL A 31 1.56 1.25 -2.88
C VAL A 31 2.58 0.78 -3.91
N SER A 32 3.48 1.67 -4.35
CA SER A 32 4.50 1.35 -5.34
C SER A 32 5.44 0.22 -4.89
N ASP A 33 5.75 0.20 -3.60
CA ASP A 33 6.56 -0.86 -2.98
C ASP A 33 5.86 -2.23 -3.01
N LEU A 34 4.54 -2.24 -2.88
CA LEU A 34 3.74 -3.46 -2.95
C LEU A 34 3.52 -3.93 -4.39
N GLU A 35 3.23 -3.02 -5.32
CA GLU A 35 3.16 -3.27 -6.77
C GLU A 35 4.47 -3.93 -7.27
N ALA A 36 5.63 -3.38 -6.89
CA ALA A 36 6.93 -3.95 -7.25
C ALA A 36 7.14 -5.39 -6.73
N ALA A 37 6.51 -5.74 -5.60
CA ALA A 37 6.54 -7.11 -5.08
C ALA A 37 5.57 -8.04 -5.80
N VAL A 38 4.39 -7.55 -6.19
CA VAL A 38 3.46 -8.28 -7.09
C VAL A 38 4.19 -8.63 -8.38
N ASP A 39 4.82 -7.66 -9.05
CA ASP A 39 5.59 -7.85 -10.29
C ASP A 39 6.75 -8.85 -10.12
N ALA A 40 7.42 -8.85 -8.96
CA ALA A 40 8.48 -9.81 -8.68
C ALA A 40 7.93 -11.23 -8.52
N VAL A 41 6.79 -11.38 -7.84
CA VAL A 41 6.12 -12.68 -7.68
C VAL A 41 5.59 -13.19 -9.02
N GLU A 42 5.00 -12.32 -9.84
CA GLU A 42 4.49 -12.67 -11.16
C GLU A 42 5.61 -13.17 -12.07
N ARG A 43 6.75 -12.47 -12.14
CA ARG A 43 7.92 -12.92 -12.90
C ARG A 43 8.40 -14.30 -12.46
N HIS A 44 8.50 -14.55 -11.15
CA HIS A 44 8.88 -15.88 -10.64
C HIS A 44 7.82 -16.96 -10.92
N ASN A 45 6.54 -16.58 -10.98
CA ASN A 45 5.45 -17.51 -11.30
C ASN A 45 5.50 -17.94 -12.77
N LEU A 46 5.85 -17.01 -13.68
CA LEU A 46 6.05 -17.31 -15.10
C LEU A 46 7.23 -18.26 -15.32
N ASP A 47 8.29 -18.15 -14.52
CA ASP A 47 9.46 -19.06 -14.55
C ASP A 47 9.14 -20.47 -14.01
N SER A 48 7.89 -20.77 -13.66
CA SER A 48 7.41 -22.10 -13.22
C SER A 48 8.19 -22.70 -12.05
N THR A 49 8.67 -21.84 -11.14
CA THR A 49 9.39 -22.31 -9.95
C THR A 49 8.43 -23.06 -9.02
N GLU A 50 8.76 -24.29 -8.64
CA GLU A 50 8.00 -25.02 -7.63
C GLU A 50 8.12 -24.33 -6.26
N GLY A 51 7.00 -23.84 -5.74
CA GLY A 51 6.93 -23.19 -4.44
C GLY A 51 7.35 -21.71 -4.46
N ILE A 52 7.55 -21.14 -3.27
CA ILE A 52 7.87 -19.71 -3.12
C ILE A 52 9.36 -19.58 -2.78
N PRO A 53 10.17 -18.91 -3.62
CA PRO A 53 11.58 -18.70 -3.36
C PRO A 53 11.84 -17.95 -2.04
N ALA A 54 12.94 -18.26 -1.36
CA ALA A 54 13.29 -17.65 -0.08
C ALA A 54 13.44 -16.12 -0.18
N GLN A 55 13.98 -15.61 -1.29
CA GLN A 55 14.10 -14.19 -1.57
C GLN A 55 12.75 -13.48 -1.67
N VAL A 56 11.74 -14.16 -2.23
CA VAL A 56 10.36 -13.66 -2.32
C VAL A 56 9.74 -13.61 -0.93
N ARG A 57 9.89 -14.67 -0.12
CA ARG A 57 9.43 -14.66 1.29
C ARG A 57 10.07 -13.55 2.10
N ALA A 58 11.38 -13.32 1.93
CA ALA A 58 12.10 -12.26 2.63
C ALA A 58 11.62 -10.87 2.19
N LEU A 59 11.35 -10.66 0.89
CA LEU A 59 10.77 -9.42 0.36
C LEU A 59 9.41 -9.14 1.00
N VAL A 60 8.51 -10.11 0.97
CA VAL A 60 7.16 -10.00 1.57
C VAL A 60 7.24 -9.73 3.07
N GLY A 61 8.14 -10.41 3.78
CA GLY A 61 8.36 -10.16 5.21
C GLY A 61 8.83 -8.73 5.51
N ARG A 62 9.73 -8.17 4.70
CA ARG A 62 10.15 -6.76 4.83
C ARG A 62 9.01 -5.78 4.57
N LEU A 63 8.19 -6.04 3.56
CA LEU A 63 7.00 -5.23 3.31
C LEU A 63 6.03 -5.28 4.49
N ALA A 64 5.80 -6.47 5.07
CA ALA A 64 4.89 -6.63 6.20
C ALA A 64 5.29 -5.81 7.43
N THR A 65 6.59 -5.53 7.61
CA THR A 65 7.08 -4.67 8.69
C THR A 65 7.06 -3.18 8.39
N ARG A 66 6.98 -2.80 7.11
CA ARG A 66 7.15 -1.40 6.66
C ARG A 66 5.85 -0.72 6.27
N LEU A 67 4.91 -1.48 5.70
CA LEU A 67 3.63 -0.94 5.25
C LEU A 67 2.74 -0.58 6.44
N SER A 68 1.97 0.50 6.30
CA SER A 68 1.06 0.97 7.34
C SER A 68 -0.12 0.02 7.57
N VAL A 69 -0.48 -0.78 6.57
CA VAL A 69 -1.55 -1.79 6.64
C VAL A 69 -0.93 -3.17 6.85
N SER A 70 -1.38 -3.87 7.88
CA SER A 70 -0.88 -5.22 8.19
C SER A 70 -1.16 -6.23 7.07
N ALA A 71 -0.17 -7.08 6.79
CA ALA A 71 -0.32 -8.17 5.83
C ALA A 71 -1.44 -9.15 6.26
N PRO A 72 -2.36 -9.52 5.37
CA PRO A 72 -3.37 -10.52 5.69
C PRO A 72 -2.72 -11.90 5.90
N PRO A 73 -3.32 -12.79 6.73
CA PRO A 73 -2.77 -14.11 6.99
C PRO A 73 -2.57 -14.97 5.73
N SER A 74 -3.36 -14.71 4.68
CA SER A 74 -3.24 -15.35 3.37
C SER A 74 -1.86 -15.14 2.74
N VAL A 75 -1.29 -13.92 2.84
CA VAL A 75 0.05 -13.58 2.33
C VAL A 75 1.11 -14.44 3.02
N MET A 76 1.05 -14.55 4.34
CA MET A 76 2.06 -15.30 5.11
C MET A 76 1.92 -16.82 4.97
N ARG A 77 0.69 -17.31 4.77
CA ARG A 77 0.38 -18.75 4.67
C ARG A 77 0.41 -19.28 3.23
N ALA A 78 0.62 -18.43 2.23
CA ALA A 78 0.73 -18.86 0.85
C ALA A 78 1.83 -19.93 0.69
N ARG A 79 1.49 -20.98 -0.07
CA ARG A 79 2.37 -22.12 -0.35
C ARG A 79 2.85 -22.17 -1.80
N THR A 80 2.17 -21.44 -2.70
CA THR A 80 2.50 -21.35 -4.13
C THR A 80 2.60 -19.88 -4.52
N LEU A 81 3.34 -19.59 -5.59
CA LEU A 81 3.48 -18.23 -6.11
C LEU A 81 2.14 -17.66 -6.56
N ALA A 82 1.29 -18.43 -7.24
CA ALA A 82 -0.06 -18.02 -7.60
C ALA A 82 -0.91 -17.59 -6.38
N ARG A 83 -0.92 -18.40 -5.30
CA ARG A 83 -1.68 -18.04 -4.09
C ARG A 83 -1.07 -16.85 -3.34
N LEU A 84 0.24 -16.66 -3.47
CA LEU A 84 0.91 -15.49 -2.90
C LEU A 84 0.53 -14.24 -3.71
N HIS A 85 0.54 -14.32 -5.03
CA HIS A 85 0.14 -13.25 -5.94
C HIS A 85 -1.28 -12.75 -5.62
N ASP A 86 -2.26 -13.64 -5.59
CA ASP A 86 -3.65 -13.26 -5.28
C ASP A 86 -3.76 -12.60 -3.90
N ALA A 87 -3.03 -13.12 -2.91
CA ALA A 87 -3.03 -12.55 -1.56
C ALA A 87 -2.34 -11.17 -1.49
N LEU A 88 -1.36 -10.90 -2.36
CA LEU A 88 -0.72 -9.59 -2.47
C LEU A 88 -1.65 -8.57 -3.13
N LEU A 89 -2.40 -8.97 -4.17
CA LEU A 89 -3.43 -8.12 -4.78
C LEU A 89 -4.52 -7.73 -3.79
N ASP A 90 -4.98 -8.68 -2.96
CA ASP A 90 -5.93 -8.40 -1.88
C ASP A 90 -5.37 -7.39 -0.86
N TRP A 91 -4.08 -7.50 -0.53
CA TRP A 91 -3.42 -6.60 0.40
C TRP A 91 -3.26 -5.20 -0.19
N GLU A 92 -2.96 -5.12 -1.49
CA GLU A 92 -2.89 -3.87 -2.24
C GLU A 92 -4.23 -3.17 -2.29
N GLY A 93 -5.31 -3.93 -2.53
CA GLY A 93 -6.68 -3.42 -2.43
C GLY A 93 -6.94 -2.74 -1.10
N ARG A 94 -6.61 -3.40 0.02
CA ARG A 94 -6.78 -2.82 1.37
C ARG A 94 -5.93 -1.57 1.59
N LEU A 95 -4.68 -1.58 1.12
CA LEU A 95 -3.79 -0.42 1.22
C LEU A 95 -4.35 0.77 0.43
N LEU A 96 -4.85 0.52 -0.77
CA LEU A 96 -5.50 1.52 -1.62
C LEU A 96 -6.79 2.06 -1.00
N ASP A 97 -7.59 1.23 -0.35
CA ASP A 97 -8.82 1.66 0.34
C ASP A 97 -8.49 2.58 1.53
N CYS A 98 -7.41 2.29 2.27
CA CYS A 98 -6.95 3.14 3.37
C CYS A 98 -6.33 4.46 2.89
N THR A 99 -5.61 4.43 1.76
CA THR A 99 -4.83 5.58 1.28
C THR A 99 -5.59 6.47 0.29
N THR A 100 -6.61 5.93 -0.35
CA THR A 100 -7.45 6.61 -1.34
C THR A 100 -8.93 6.42 -0.98
N PRO A 101 -9.46 7.14 0.04
CA PRO A 101 -10.85 6.98 0.48
C PRO A 101 -11.88 7.25 -0.62
N GLN A 102 -11.51 8.07 -1.62
CA GLN A 102 -12.34 8.37 -2.79
C GLN A 102 -12.52 7.15 -3.70
N ARG A 103 -11.65 6.14 -3.62
CA ARG A 103 -11.73 4.91 -4.43
C ARG A 103 -12.98 4.09 -4.09
N CYS A 104 -13.40 4.08 -2.82
CA CYS A 104 -14.67 3.50 -2.39
C CYS A 104 -15.89 4.21 -3.00
N ALA A 105 -15.77 5.49 -3.37
CA ALA A 105 -16.87 6.27 -3.96
C ALA A 105 -17.07 6.01 -5.47
N PHE A 106 -16.11 5.35 -6.14
CA PHE A 106 -16.21 4.97 -7.55
C PHE A 106 -16.59 3.49 -7.76
N GLY A 107 -16.87 2.74 -6.68
CA GLY A 107 -17.19 1.31 -6.72
C GLY A 107 -18.48 0.93 -7.45
N ASP A 108 -19.39 1.87 -7.73
CA ASP A 108 -20.72 1.62 -8.30
C ASP A 108 -20.82 1.82 -9.82
N ARG A 109 -19.72 1.94 -10.57
CA ARG A 109 -19.80 2.26 -12.01
C ARG A 109 -19.67 1.08 -12.98
N TYR A 110 -19.53 -0.14 -12.47
CA TYR A 110 -19.51 -1.36 -13.27
C TYR A 110 -20.29 -2.48 -12.56
N ASP A 111 -21.61 -2.33 -12.53
CA ASP A 111 -22.58 -3.43 -12.43
C ASP A 111 -23.37 -3.49 -13.76
#